data_AF-A0A3P6SKQ9-F1
#
_entry.id   AF-A0A3P6SKQ9-F1
#
_cell.length_a   1.000
_cell.length_b   1.000
_cell.length_c   1.000
_cell.angle_alpha   90.00
_cell.angle_beta   90.00
_cell.angle_gamma   90.00
#
_symmetry.space_group_name_H-M   'P 1'
#
loop_
_entity.id
_entity.type
_entity.pdbx_description
1 polymer ?
#
loop_
_entity_poly.entity_id
_entity_poly.type
_entity_poly.pdbx_seq_one_letter_code
_entity_poly.pdbx_strand_id
1 'polypeptide(L)'
;MLKALSAGLKSPLLVTVPHPRYPQAELVSALGALIPLYTPLNVREEEPKKKFDQFGLLPLSSDRLVNLVEAFEAAFTVSRDIAETGPERMSPPNVADYVRTAFIGGNVDVEITDDQRIIEKEYPLMAAVNRCANTVKNHEARLIRLEYVGKGTIENTYMMVGKGVTIDTGGADLKTGGHMWGMCRDKYGSAIVAGFFKVLDILKPRNLKAVGYMCMVRNSIGANSYTCDEVIKARSGKRIHIYNTDAEG
;
A
#
# COMPACT_ATOMS: atom_id res chain seq x y z
N MET A 1 18.17 14.67 11.56
CA MET A 1 16.80 15.17 11.75
C MET A 1 16.31 15.11 13.20
N LEU A 2 16.40 13.97 13.89
CA LEU A 2 15.95 13.87 15.30
C LEU A 2 16.52 14.95 16.22
N LYS A 3 17.83 15.26 16.08
CA LYS A 3 18.47 16.37 16.80
C LYS A 3 17.85 17.74 16.50
N ALA A 4 17.37 17.96 15.27
CA ALA A 4 16.71 19.19 14.89
C ALA A 4 15.33 19.31 15.56
N LEU A 5 14.57 18.21 15.59
CA LEU A 5 13.29 18.14 16.31
C LEU A 5 13.48 18.37 17.81
N SER A 6 14.47 17.73 18.44
CA SER A 6 14.73 17.89 19.88
C SER A 6 15.20 19.29 20.25
N ALA A 7 15.85 20.00 19.33
CA ALA A 7 16.26 21.39 19.51
C ALA A 7 15.13 22.40 19.22
N GLY A 8 13.93 21.94 18.87
CA GLY A 8 12.77 22.80 18.64
C GLY A 8 12.82 23.59 17.34
N LEU A 9 13.66 23.21 16.37
CA LEU A 9 13.70 23.85 15.05
C LEU A 9 12.33 23.75 14.37
N LYS A 10 11.89 24.83 13.72
CA LYS A 10 10.61 24.91 13.02
C LYS A 10 10.73 24.89 11.50
N SER A 11 11.81 25.45 10.97
CA SER A 11 12.04 25.57 9.52
C SER A 11 13.49 25.22 9.13
N PRO A 12 13.91 23.94 9.25
CA PRO A 12 15.27 23.55 8.91
C PRO A 12 15.50 23.50 7.37
N LEU A 13 16.73 23.80 6.97
CA LEU A 13 17.25 23.57 5.61
C LEU A 13 18.23 22.38 5.65
N LEU A 14 17.93 21.33 4.88
CA LEU A 14 18.84 20.21 4.67
C LEU A 14 19.64 20.44 3.39
N VAL A 15 20.97 20.46 3.53
CA VAL A 15 21.89 20.42 2.38
C VAL A 15 22.35 18.99 2.19
N THR A 16 22.15 18.44 1.00
CA THR A 16 22.66 17.10 0.64
C THR A 16 23.96 17.23 -0.12
N VAL A 17 24.90 16.32 0.11
CA VAL A 17 26.24 16.38 -0.49
C VAL A 17 26.43 15.20 -1.44
N PRO A 18 26.87 15.44 -2.69
CA PRO A 18 27.22 14.35 -3.61
C PRO A 18 28.41 13.58 -3.07
N HIS A 19 28.50 12.29 -3.42
CA HIS A 19 29.61 11.45 -3.00
C HIS A 19 30.16 10.66 -4.19
N PRO A 20 31.49 10.65 -4.42
CA PRO A 20 32.08 10.05 -5.63
C PRO A 20 31.81 8.55 -5.77
N ARG A 21 31.64 7.83 -4.65
CA ARG A 21 31.32 6.39 -4.65
C ARG A 21 29.83 6.07 -4.63
N TYR A 22 28.96 7.05 -4.35
CA TYR A 22 27.53 6.81 -4.14
C TYR A 22 26.73 7.77 -5.02
N PRO A 23 26.40 7.38 -6.26
CA PRO A 23 25.73 8.25 -7.23
C PRO A 23 24.36 8.79 -6.76
N GLN A 24 23.71 8.09 -5.84
CA GLN A 24 22.42 8.49 -5.25
C GLN A 24 22.56 9.06 -3.83
N ALA A 25 23.76 9.45 -3.40
CA ALA A 25 24.01 9.93 -2.03
C ALA A 25 23.06 11.05 -1.62
N GLU A 26 22.78 12.00 -2.52
CA GLU A 26 21.88 13.10 -2.22
C GLU A 26 20.44 12.63 -1.99
N LEU A 27 19.91 11.77 -2.86
CA LEU A 27 18.57 11.20 -2.74
C LEU A 27 18.43 10.36 -1.48
N VAL A 28 19.36 9.44 -1.23
CA VAL A 28 19.33 8.56 -0.06
C VAL A 28 19.45 9.38 1.22
N SER A 29 20.29 10.42 1.25
CA SER A 29 20.42 11.32 2.41
C SER A 29 19.15 12.11 2.67
N ALA A 30 18.51 12.64 1.62
CA ALA A 30 17.25 13.37 1.72
C ALA A 30 16.15 12.45 2.27
N LEU A 31 15.91 11.29 1.67
CA LEU A 31 14.90 10.33 2.12
C LEU A 31 15.17 9.86 3.56
N GLY A 32 16.43 9.53 3.87
CA GLY A 32 16.83 9.13 5.23
C GLY A 32 16.55 10.20 6.28
N ALA A 33 16.71 11.48 5.91
CA ALA A 33 16.40 12.60 6.80
C ALA A 33 14.89 12.79 7.04
N LEU A 34 14.04 12.35 6.12
CA LEU A 34 12.58 12.48 6.17
C LEU A 34 11.89 11.33 6.91
N ILE A 35 12.51 10.15 7.02
CA ILE A 35 12.00 9.01 7.80
C ILE A 35 11.41 9.41 9.18
N PRO A 36 12.14 10.12 10.06
CA PRO A 36 11.62 10.48 11.39
C PRO A 36 10.52 11.55 11.35
N LEU A 37 10.24 12.15 10.19
CA LEU A 37 9.15 13.10 10.00
C LEU A 37 7.82 12.41 9.72
N TYR A 38 7.82 11.16 9.25
CA TYR A 38 6.61 10.37 9.16
C TYR A 38 5.92 10.30 10.54
N THR A 39 4.62 10.59 10.54
CA THR A 39 3.76 10.42 11.70
C THR A 39 2.69 9.41 11.29
N PRO A 40 2.51 8.31 12.04
CA PRO A 40 1.48 7.31 11.76
C PRO A 40 0.10 7.93 11.57
N LEU A 41 -0.69 7.37 10.66
CA LEU A 41 -1.99 7.94 10.28
C LEU A 41 -2.91 8.17 11.50
N ASN A 42 -3.04 7.18 12.37
CA ASN A 42 -3.87 7.28 13.59
C ASN A 42 -3.41 8.43 14.51
N VAL A 43 -2.09 8.64 14.64
CA VAL A 43 -1.56 9.74 15.44
C VAL A 43 -1.86 11.09 14.78
N ARG A 44 -1.77 11.19 13.44
CA ARG A 44 -2.10 12.43 12.72
C ARG A 44 -3.59 12.78 12.78
N GLU A 45 -4.46 11.77 12.82
CA GLU A 45 -5.91 11.95 12.90
C GLU A 45 -6.34 12.46 14.29
N GLU A 46 -5.70 11.97 15.35
CA GLU A 46 -5.96 12.41 16.73
C GLU A 46 -5.25 13.73 17.08
N GLU A 47 -3.99 13.86 16.67
CA GLU A 47 -3.14 15.01 16.92
C GLU A 47 -2.54 15.56 15.61
N PRO A 48 -3.24 16.48 14.94
CA PRO A 48 -2.76 17.08 13.69
C PRO A 48 -1.65 18.12 13.95
N LYS A 49 -0.56 17.69 14.57
CA LYS A 49 0.62 18.50 14.87
C LYS A 49 1.66 18.32 13.78
N LYS A 50 2.04 19.44 13.16
CA LYS A 50 3.18 19.47 12.26
C LYS A 50 4.47 19.41 13.06
N LYS A 51 5.42 18.57 12.62
CA LYS A 51 6.77 18.49 13.20
C LYS A 51 7.62 19.71 12.82
N PHE A 52 7.45 20.20 11.60
CA PHE A 52 8.03 21.44 11.08
C PHE A 52 6.97 22.28 10.38
N ASP A 53 7.15 23.60 10.41
CA ASP A 53 6.30 24.53 9.67
C ASP A 53 6.71 24.54 8.19
N GLN A 54 8.01 24.45 7.92
CA GLN A 54 8.60 24.34 6.60
C GLN A 54 9.81 23.39 6.61
N PHE A 55 10.10 22.76 5.48
CA PHE A 55 11.30 21.93 5.32
C PHE A 55 11.98 22.29 4.01
N GLY A 56 13.19 22.87 4.09
CA GLY A 56 13.98 23.19 2.92
C GLY A 56 14.89 22.02 2.54
N LEU A 57 15.02 21.75 1.24
CA LEU A 57 16.01 20.84 0.69
C LEU A 57 16.85 21.58 -0.36
N LEU A 58 18.16 21.66 -0.14
CA LEU A 58 19.11 22.25 -1.07
C LEU A 58 19.98 21.14 -1.70
N PRO A 59 19.70 20.72 -2.94
CA PRO A 59 20.61 19.89 -3.71
C PRO A 59 21.87 20.67 -4.10
N LEU A 60 23.02 20.02 -4.16
CA LEU A 60 24.25 20.60 -4.69
C LEU A 60 24.55 20.18 -6.14
N SER A 61 24.03 19.04 -6.60
CA SER A 61 24.34 18.53 -7.96
C SER A 61 23.16 18.03 -8.77
N SER A 62 21.96 17.89 -8.19
CA SER A 62 20.80 17.27 -8.85
C SER A 62 19.58 18.20 -8.93
N ASP A 63 19.25 18.63 -10.14
CA ASP A 63 18.06 19.46 -10.43
C ASP A 63 16.73 18.71 -10.24
N ARG A 64 16.79 17.37 -10.21
CA ARG A 64 15.60 16.51 -10.07
C ARG A 64 15.36 16.06 -8.64
N LEU A 65 16.27 16.36 -7.71
CA LEU A 65 16.25 15.82 -6.36
C LEU A 65 14.93 16.12 -5.65
N VAL A 66 14.47 17.38 -5.68
CA VAL A 66 13.25 17.81 -4.99
C VAL A 66 12.04 17.03 -5.50
N ASN A 67 11.83 16.99 -6.82
CA ASN A 67 10.69 16.26 -7.42
C ASN A 67 10.72 14.76 -7.10
N LEU A 68 11.91 14.14 -7.09
CA LEU A 68 12.05 12.72 -6.73
C LEU A 68 11.73 12.49 -5.25
N VAL A 69 12.23 13.34 -4.36
CA VAL A 69 11.98 13.27 -2.92
C VAL A 69 10.49 13.46 -2.63
N GLU A 70 9.83 14.45 -3.24
CA GLU A 70 8.38 14.64 -3.11
C GLU A 70 7.58 13.41 -3.55
N ALA A 71 7.94 12.84 -4.70
CA ALA A 71 7.28 11.64 -5.22
C ALA A 71 7.47 10.43 -4.31
N PHE A 72 8.70 10.18 -3.84
CA PHE A 72 9.00 9.04 -2.98
C PHE A 72 8.42 9.19 -1.58
N GLU A 73 8.44 10.38 -0.98
CA GLU A 73 7.83 10.61 0.33
C GLU A 73 6.30 10.48 0.29
N ALA A 74 5.65 10.96 -0.78
CA ALA A 74 4.22 10.73 -0.99
C ALA A 74 3.92 9.23 -1.12
N ALA A 75 4.75 8.50 -1.86
CA ALA A 75 4.64 7.04 -1.99
C ALA A 75 4.84 6.32 -0.66
N PHE A 76 5.89 6.67 0.11
CA PHE A 76 6.16 6.09 1.42
C PHE A 76 5.05 6.38 2.41
N THR A 77 4.48 7.58 2.36
CA THR A 77 3.33 7.95 3.20
C THR A 77 2.13 7.07 2.89
N VAL A 78 1.73 6.97 1.61
CA VAL A 78 0.64 6.09 1.17
C VAL A 78 0.89 4.63 1.58
N SER A 79 2.09 4.11 1.33
CA SER A 79 2.41 2.72 1.68
C SER A 79 2.39 2.46 3.17
N ARG A 80 2.96 3.36 4.00
CA ARG A 80 2.96 3.20 5.47
C ARG A 80 1.57 3.38 6.06
N ASP A 81 0.82 4.37 5.58
CA ASP A 81 -0.55 4.63 6.05
C ASP A 81 -1.45 3.43 5.82
N ILE A 82 -1.36 2.79 4.65
CA ILE A 82 -2.08 1.54 4.40
C ILE A 82 -1.51 0.45 5.30
N ALA A 83 -0.23 0.10 5.14
CA ALA A 83 0.32 -1.15 5.69
C ALA A 83 0.46 -1.20 7.22
N GLU A 84 0.93 -0.13 7.86
CA GLU A 84 1.21 -0.11 9.31
C GLU A 84 -0.04 0.17 10.15
N THR A 85 -1.05 0.81 9.57
CA THR A 85 -2.28 1.14 10.29
C THR A 85 -3.07 -0.13 10.60
N GLY A 86 -3.70 -0.14 11.77
CA GLY A 86 -4.46 -1.27 12.30
C GLY A 86 -5.58 -1.76 11.36
N PRO A 87 -5.99 -3.03 11.51
CA PRO A 87 -6.82 -3.73 10.54
C PRO A 87 -8.27 -3.26 10.46
N GLU A 88 -8.77 -2.52 11.46
CA GLU A 88 -10.09 -1.89 11.39
C GLU A 88 -10.03 -0.55 10.65
N ARG A 89 -9.05 0.29 10.98
CA ARG A 89 -8.87 1.59 10.30
C ARG A 89 -8.47 1.42 8.84
N MET A 90 -7.74 0.35 8.50
CA MET A 90 -7.39 -0.07 7.14
C MET A 90 -7.98 -1.44 6.79
N SER A 91 -9.27 -1.63 7.06
CA SER A 91 -10.05 -2.75 6.52
C SER A 91 -10.20 -2.63 4.99
N PRO A 92 -10.62 -3.68 4.25
CA PRO A 92 -10.62 -3.62 2.79
C PRO A 92 -11.44 -2.46 2.19
N PRO A 93 -12.68 -2.14 2.66
CA PRO A 93 -13.40 -0.95 2.23
C PRO A 93 -12.66 0.36 2.57
N ASN A 94 -12.08 0.46 3.77
CA ASN A 94 -11.38 1.67 4.20
C ASN A 94 -10.08 1.91 3.41
N VAL A 95 -9.38 0.85 2.99
CA VAL A 95 -8.24 0.96 2.07
C VAL A 95 -8.70 1.46 0.70
N ALA A 96 -9.83 0.96 0.18
CA ALA A 96 -10.38 1.42 -1.09
C ALA A 96 -10.73 2.92 -1.05
N ASP A 97 -11.35 3.38 0.03
CA ASP A 97 -11.66 4.79 0.23
C ASP A 97 -10.40 5.64 0.37
N TYR A 98 -9.41 5.20 1.16
CA TYR A 98 -8.13 5.89 1.29
C TYR A 98 -7.42 6.03 -0.07
N VAL A 99 -7.37 4.96 -0.85
CA VAL A 99 -6.75 4.96 -2.19
C VAL A 99 -7.53 5.90 -3.10
N ARG A 100 -8.86 5.85 -3.13
CA ARG A 100 -9.68 6.78 -3.93
C ARG A 100 -9.31 8.22 -3.60
N THR A 101 -9.26 8.58 -2.31
CA THR A 101 -8.87 9.92 -1.85
C THR A 101 -7.44 10.30 -2.24
N ALA A 102 -6.48 9.39 -2.11
CA ALA A 102 -5.06 9.64 -2.40
C ALA A 102 -4.79 9.97 -3.88
N PHE A 103 -5.69 9.58 -4.79
CA PHE A 103 -5.58 9.80 -6.23
C PHE A 103 -6.63 10.78 -6.80
N ILE A 104 -7.44 11.45 -5.96
CA ILE A 104 -8.38 12.49 -6.43
C ILE A 104 -7.63 13.58 -7.20
N GLY A 105 -8.12 13.89 -8.41
CA GLY A 105 -7.52 14.90 -9.30
C GLY A 105 -6.16 14.50 -9.89
N GLY A 106 -5.75 13.25 -9.69
CA GLY A 106 -4.51 12.68 -10.22
C GLY A 106 -4.60 12.23 -11.68
N ASN A 107 -3.57 11.50 -12.10
CA ASN A 107 -3.39 10.95 -13.44
C ASN A 107 -3.48 9.40 -13.43
N VAL A 108 -3.90 8.85 -12.29
CA VAL A 108 -4.13 7.43 -12.07
C VAL A 108 -5.63 7.22 -11.97
N ASP A 109 -6.18 6.40 -12.85
CA ASP A 109 -7.56 5.95 -12.76
C ASP A 109 -7.68 4.90 -11.67
N VAL A 110 -8.74 4.98 -10.86
CA VAL A 110 -8.99 4.10 -9.72
C VAL A 110 -10.37 3.47 -9.87
N GLU A 111 -10.38 2.17 -10.14
CA GLU A 111 -11.60 1.37 -10.23
C GLU A 111 -11.68 0.44 -9.02
N ILE A 112 -12.85 0.36 -8.39
CA ILE A 112 -13.08 -0.46 -7.20
C ILE A 112 -14.21 -1.45 -7.50
N THR A 113 -13.90 -2.74 -7.42
CA THR A 113 -14.91 -3.80 -7.40
C THR A 113 -15.27 -4.13 -5.95
N ASP A 114 -16.51 -3.85 -5.57
CA ASP A 114 -17.08 -4.09 -4.24
C ASP A 114 -18.26 -5.08 -4.24
N ASP A 115 -18.82 -5.40 -5.41
CA ASP A 115 -19.83 -6.46 -5.55
C ASP A 115 -19.19 -7.84 -5.30
N GLN A 116 -19.55 -8.45 -4.16
CA GLN A 116 -19.04 -9.74 -3.74
C GLN A 116 -19.40 -10.86 -4.71
N ARG A 117 -20.50 -10.75 -5.48
CA ARG A 117 -20.88 -11.74 -6.50
C ARG A 117 -19.94 -11.69 -7.69
N ILE A 118 -19.47 -10.50 -8.06
CA ILE A 118 -18.46 -10.33 -9.10
C ILE A 118 -17.13 -10.90 -8.61
N ILE A 119 -16.73 -10.60 -7.37
CA ILE A 119 -15.50 -11.13 -6.78
C ILE A 119 -15.53 -12.66 -6.71
N GLU A 120 -16.64 -13.26 -6.27
CA GLU A 120 -16.80 -14.71 -6.20
C GLU A 120 -16.71 -15.39 -7.57
N LYS A 121 -17.36 -14.81 -8.58
CA LYS A 121 -17.35 -15.35 -9.94
C LYS A 121 -15.99 -15.20 -10.62
N GLU A 122 -15.40 -14.01 -10.56
CA GLU A 122 -14.19 -13.69 -11.33
C GLU A 122 -12.89 -14.01 -10.57
N TYR A 123 -12.93 -14.00 -9.23
CA TYR A 123 -11.77 -14.19 -8.35
C TYR A 123 -12.09 -15.18 -7.21
N PRO A 124 -12.45 -16.43 -7.52
CA PRO A 124 -12.97 -17.40 -6.55
C PRO A 124 -12.03 -17.70 -5.37
N LEU A 125 -10.71 -17.68 -5.57
CA LEU A 125 -9.74 -17.86 -4.47
C LEU A 125 -9.73 -16.66 -3.53
N MET A 126 -9.75 -15.43 -4.06
CA MET A 126 -9.85 -14.21 -3.25
C MET A 126 -11.15 -14.19 -2.44
N ALA A 127 -12.26 -14.61 -3.07
CA ALA A 127 -13.55 -14.73 -2.39
C ALA A 127 -13.53 -15.76 -1.27
N ALA A 128 -12.86 -16.90 -1.46
CA ALA A 128 -12.73 -17.94 -0.45
C ALA A 128 -11.97 -17.45 0.79
N VAL A 129 -10.85 -16.74 0.61
CA VAL A 129 -10.08 -16.16 1.72
C VAL A 129 -10.93 -15.18 2.55
N ASN A 130 -11.73 -14.33 1.89
CA ASN A 130 -12.58 -13.36 2.59
C ASN A 130 -13.94 -13.91 3.05
N ARG A 131 -14.25 -15.19 2.77
CA ARG A 131 -15.61 -15.75 2.88
C ARG A 131 -16.21 -15.58 4.28
N CYS A 132 -15.41 -15.80 5.32
CA CYS A 132 -15.85 -15.57 6.70
C CYS A 132 -16.08 -14.08 6.99
N ALA A 133 -15.18 -13.22 6.53
CA ALA A 133 -15.18 -11.79 6.81
C ALA A 133 -16.33 -11.05 6.12
N ASN A 134 -16.85 -11.58 5.01
CA ASN A 134 -18.02 -11.02 4.29
C ASN A 134 -19.31 -10.95 5.13
N THR A 135 -19.36 -11.61 6.29
CA THR A 135 -20.47 -11.46 7.24
C THR A 135 -20.51 -10.09 7.92
N VAL A 136 -19.41 -9.34 7.87
CA VAL A 136 -19.28 -7.98 8.42
C VAL A 136 -19.06 -7.01 7.27
N LYS A 137 -20.01 -6.08 7.06
CA LYS A 137 -19.98 -5.13 5.94
C LYS A 137 -18.65 -4.37 5.81
N ASN A 138 -18.07 -3.94 6.93
CA ASN A 138 -16.80 -3.20 6.93
C ASN A 138 -15.56 -4.07 6.65
N HIS A 139 -15.73 -5.39 6.50
CA HIS A 139 -14.67 -6.36 6.23
C HIS A 139 -14.84 -7.05 4.87
N GLU A 140 -15.87 -6.69 4.11
CA GLU A 140 -16.10 -7.21 2.77
C GLU A 140 -14.92 -6.94 1.84
N ALA A 141 -14.61 -7.89 0.96
CA ALA A 141 -13.46 -7.80 0.08
C ALA A 141 -13.57 -6.61 -0.89
N ARG A 142 -12.43 -6.06 -1.29
CA ARG A 142 -12.34 -5.04 -2.34
C ARG A 142 -11.22 -5.42 -3.31
N LEU A 143 -11.51 -5.40 -4.60
CA LEU A 143 -10.47 -5.39 -5.62
C LEU A 143 -10.28 -3.96 -6.10
N ILE A 144 -9.09 -3.41 -5.95
CA ILE A 144 -8.78 -2.06 -6.40
C ILE A 144 -7.85 -2.19 -7.61
N ARG A 145 -8.27 -1.62 -8.74
CA ARG A 145 -7.47 -1.52 -9.95
C ARG A 145 -7.00 -0.08 -10.12
N LEU A 146 -5.69 0.08 -10.32
CA LEU A 146 -5.03 1.35 -10.59
C LEU A 146 -4.52 1.34 -12.02
N GLU A 147 -4.76 2.38 -12.80
CA GLU A 147 -4.23 2.50 -14.16
C GLU A 147 -3.59 3.86 -14.41
N TYR A 148 -2.36 3.83 -14.92
CA TYR A 148 -1.63 5.01 -15.36
C TYR A 148 -1.31 4.86 -16.84
N VAL A 149 -1.61 5.89 -17.63
CA VAL A 149 -1.26 5.97 -19.05
C VAL A 149 -0.45 7.24 -19.29
N GLY A 150 0.83 7.07 -19.56
CA GLY A 150 1.76 8.16 -19.87
C GLY A 150 1.46 8.79 -21.22
N LYS A 151 1.82 10.06 -21.39
CA LYS A 151 1.66 10.77 -22.68
C LYS A 151 2.58 10.18 -23.76
N GLY A 152 2.13 10.20 -25.00
CA GLY A 152 2.89 9.74 -26.17
C GLY A 152 2.60 8.28 -26.55
N THR A 153 3.38 7.76 -27.50
CA THR A 153 3.29 6.36 -27.90
C THR A 153 3.76 5.47 -26.76
N ILE A 154 2.94 4.52 -26.35
CA ILE A 154 3.28 3.59 -25.26
C ILE A 154 4.28 2.56 -25.79
N GLU A 155 5.46 2.52 -25.18
CA GLU A 155 6.53 1.58 -25.51
C GLU A 155 6.51 0.36 -24.59
N ASN A 156 6.14 0.57 -23.32
CA ASN A 156 6.14 -0.48 -22.30
C ASN A 156 4.85 -0.49 -21.50
N THR A 157 4.35 -1.69 -21.19
CA THR A 157 3.23 -1.89 -20.26
C THR A 157 3.69 -2.72 -19.08
N TYR A 158 3.52 -2.20 -17.87
CA TYR A 158 3.88 -2.86 -16.62
C TYR A 158 2.62 -3.31 -15.87
N MET A 159 2.64 -4.51 -15.32
CA MET A 159 1.57 -5.03 -14.48
C MET A 159 2.12 -5.35 -13.10
N MET A 160 1.43 -4.89 -12.06
CA MET A 160 1.76 -5.17 -10.67
C MET A 160 0.53 -5.69 -9.93
N VAL A 161 0.73 -6.69 -9.07
CA VAL A 161 -0.32 -7.22 -8.20
C VAL A 161 0.25 -7.27 -6.80
N GLY A 162 -0.50 -6.74 -5.83
CA GLY A 162 -0.13 -6.73 -4.43
C GLY A 162 -1.01 -7.65 -3.61
N LYS A 163 -0.39 -8.44 -2.72
CA LYS A 163 -1.08 -9.13 -1.62
C LYS A 163 -1.65 -8.07 -0.66
N GLY A 164 -2.95 -8.16 -0.39
CA GLY A 164 -3.71 -7.18 0.39
C GLY A 164 -4.48 -7.78 1.57
N VAL A 165 -3.87 -8.68 2.35
CA VAL A 165 -4.55 -9.27 3.50
C VAL A 165 -4.50 -8.30 4.68
N THR A 166 -5.64 -7.67 4.98
CA THR A 166 -5.72 -6.55 5.92
C THR A 166 -5.52 -6.96 7.38
N ILE A 167 -5.88 -8.19 7.70
CA ILE A 167 -5.43 -8.96 8.85
C ILE A 167 -5.39 -10.42 8.43
N ASP A 168 -4.33 -11.11 8.83
CA ASP A 168 -4.19 -12.55 8.65
C ASP A 168 -4.25 -13.26 9.99
N THR A 169 -5.37 -13.92 10.27
CA THR A 169 -5.49 -14.79 11.46
C THR A 169 -4.98 -16.20 11.20
N GLY A 170 -4.72 -16.55 9.93
CA GLY A 170 -4.50 -17.91 9.44
C GLY A 170 -5.77 -18.70 9.11
N GLY A 171 -6.96 -18.10 9.25
CA GLY A 171 -8.22 -18.80 8.98
C GLY A 171 -8.47 -19.96 9.95
N ALA A 172 -8.88 -21.11 9.43
CA ALA A 172 -9.09 -22.33 10.23
C ALA A 172 -7.76 -22.87 10.82
N ASP A 173 -6.66 -22.73 10.09
CA ASP A 173 -5.28 -22.95 10.54
C ASP A 173 -4.77 -21.74 11.36
N LEU A 174 -5.46 -21.48 12.47
CA LEU A 174 -5.27 -20.29 13.30
C LEU A 174 -3.81 -20.11 13.75
N LYS A 175 -3.27 -18.91 13.54
CA LYS A 175 -1.98 -18.50 14.14
C LYS A 175 -2.12 -18.45 15.67
N THR A 176 -1.34 -19.28 16.36
CA THR A 176 -1.30 -19.35 17.83
C THR A 176 -0.01 -18.76 18.38
N GLY A 177 0.20 -18.78 19.71
CA GLY A 177 1.48 -18.38 20.32
C GLY A 177 1.84 -16.89 20.20
N GLY A 178 0.86 -16.02 19.86
CA GLY A 178 1.11 -14.60 19.64
C GLY A 178 1.63 -14.24 18.24
N HIS A 179 1.76 -15.22 17.35
CA HIS A 179 2.23 -15.00 15.96
C HIS A 179 1.27 -14.18 15.09
N MET A 180 0.04 -13.95 15.56
CA MET A 180 -0.92 -13.04 14.92
C MET A 180 -0.53 -11.56 15.10
N TRP A 181 0.28 -11.22 16.11
CA TRP A 181 0.71 -9.85 16.33
C TRP A 181 1.53 -9.34 15.14
N GLY A 182 1.13 -8.18 14.60
CA GLY A 182 1.77 -7.58 13.44
C GLY A 182 1.28 -8.09 12.08
N MET A 183 0.34 -9.05 12.03
CA MET A 183 -0.24 -9.54 10.77
C MET A 183 -1.14 -8.52 10.06
N CYS A 184 -1.40 -7.35 10.65
CA CYS A 184 -1.95 -6.22 9.90
C CYS A 184 -1.01 -5.78 8.76
N ARG A 185 0.27 -6.13 8.82
CA ARG A 185 1.28 -5.81 7.80
C ARG A 185 1.19 -6.70 6.56
N ASP A 186 0.36 -7.72 6.57
CA ASP A 186 0.23 -8.69 5.47
C ASP A 186 -0.47 -8.12 4.20
N LYS A 187 -0.68 -6.81 4.20
CA LYS A 187 -1.13 -5.99 3.06
C LYS A 187 -0.03 -5.11 2.46
N TYR A 188 1.23 -5.29 2.86
CA TYR A 188 2.35 -4.48 2.34
C TYR A 188 2.51 -4.56 0.83
N GLY A 189 2.24 -5.73 0.22
CA GLY A 189 2.29 -5.88 -1.23
C GLY A 189 1.36 -4.89 -1.94
N SER A 190 0.09 -4.85 -1.55
CA SER A 190 -0.89 -3.88 -2.04
C SER A 190 -0.50 -2.43 -1.72
N ALA A 191 0.01 -2.18 -0.51
CA ALA A 191 0.44 -0.84 -0.10
C ALA A 191 1.61 -0.30 -0.95
N ILE A 192 2.54 -1.18 -1.35
CA ILE A 192 3.65 -0.84 -2.26
C ILE A 192 3.13 -0.58 -3.68
N VAL A 193 2.13 -1.33 -4.16
CA VAL A 193 1.46 -1.04 -5.43
C VAL A 193 0.88 0.38 -5.40
N ALA A 194 0.10 0.74 -4.37
CA ALA A 194 -0.43 2.11 -4.23
C ALA A 194 0.69 3.16 -4.21
N GLY A 195 1.78 2.93 -3.45
CA GLY A 195 2.93 3.82 -3.41
C GLY A 195 3.60 4.01 -4.77
N PHE A 196 3.82 2.93 -5.52
CA PHE A 196 4.36 2.98 -6.87
C PHE A 196 3.50 3.85 -7.80
N PHE A 197 2.17 3.65 -7.77
CA PHE A 197 1.26 4.48 -8.56
C PHE A 197 1.26 5.94 -8.10
N LYS A 198 1.52 6.21 -6.82
CA LYS A 198 1.67 7.60 -6.34
C LYS A 198 2.91 8.28 -6.91
N VAL A 199 4.01 7.54 -7.11
CA VAL A 199 5.19 8.05 -7.84
C VAL A 199 4.82 8.38 -9.28
N LEU A 200 4.08 7.52 -9.98
CA LEU A 200 3.64 7.76 -11.36
C LEU A 200 2.73 8.98 -11.49
N ASP A 201 1.80 9.15 -10.53
CA ASP A 201 0.88 10.28 -10.46
C ASP A 201 1.61 11.63 -10.38
N ILE A 202 2.73 11.67 -9.64
CA ILE A 202 3.54 12.88 -9.42
C ILE A 202 4.53 13.10 -10.55
N LEU A 203 5.34 12.09 -10.89
CA LEU A 203 6.43 12.23 -11.88
C LEU A 203 5.96 12.21 -13.33
N LYS A 204 4.79 11.63 -13.59
CA LYS A 204 4.12 11.56 -14.90
C LYS A 204 5.05 11.11 -16.04
N PRO A 205 5.75 9.97 -15.91
CA PRO A 205 6.65 9.49 -16.94
C PRO A 205 5.90 9.21 -18.25
N ARG A 206 6.52 9.58 -19.37
CA ARG A 206 5.93 9.42 -20.70
C ARG A 206 6.19 8.02 -21.25
N ASN A 207 5.50 7.67 -22.33
CA ASN A 207 5.78 6.47 -23.13
C ASN A 207 5.59 5.12 -22.39
N LEU A 208 4.88 5.10 -21.25
CA LEU A 208 4.60 3.87 -20.52
C LEU A 208 3.16 3.79 -20.05
N LYS A 209 2.68 2.57 -19.88
CA LYS A 209 1.42 2.23 -19.20
C LYS A 209 1.71 1.36 -17.99
N ALA A 210 0.99 1.58 -16.90
CA ALA A 210 1.05 0.70 -15.73
C ALA A 210 -0.36 0.32 -15.28
N VAL A 211 -0.56 -0.96 -14.93
CA VAL A 211 -1.80 -1.47 -14.34
C VAL A 211 -1.49 -2.19 -13.04
N GLY A 212 -2.13 -1.77 -11.96
CA GLY A 212 -1.94 -2.27 -10.60
C GLY A 212 -3.21 -2.91 -10.08
N TYR A 213 -3.10 -4.04 -9.39
CA TYR A 213 -4.19 -4.63 -8.63
C TYR A 213 -3.82 -4.76 -7.15
N MET A 214 -4.72 -4.31 -6.29
CA MET A 214 -4.65 -4.52 -4.85
C MET A 214 -5.81 -5.43 -4.44
N CYS A 215 -5.48 -6.66 -4.05
CA CYS A 215 -6.47 -7.68 -3.68
C CYS A 215 -6.73 -7.58 -2.18
N MET A 216 -7.69 -6.74 -1.77
CA MET A 216 -7.92 -6.42 -0.36
C MET A 216 -8.93 -7.39 0.27
N VAL A 217 -8.46 -8.18 1.24
CA VAL A 217 -9.25 -9.20 1.96
C VAL A 217 -8.90 -9.23 3.46
N ARG A 218 -9.59 -10.05 4.23
CA ARG A 218 -9.33 -10.44 5.62
C ARG A 218 -9.41 -11.96 5.71
N ASN A 219 -8.32 -12.59 6.13
CA ASN A 219 -8.33 -14.02 6.43
C ASN A 219 -8.80 -14.20 7.88
N SER A 220 -10.11 -14.43 8.04
CA SER A 220 -10.79 -14.51 9.34
C SER A 220 -11.22 -15.94 9.64
N ILE A 221 -11.31 -16.28 10.93
CA ILE A 221 -11.88 -17.54 11.43
C ILE A 221 -13.32 -17.36 11.93
N GLY A 222 -14.17 -18.35 11.69
CA GLY A 222 -15.60 -18.37 12.02
C GLY A 222 -16.39 -19.38 11.18
N ALA A 223 -17.71 -19.43 11.38
CA ALA A 223 -18.58 -20.47 10.80
C ALA A 223 -18.55 -20.55 9.26
N ASN A 224 -18.24 -19.45 8.57
CA ASN A 224 -18.19 -19.37 7.11
C ASN A 224 -16.75 -19.38 6.54
N SER A 225 -15.74 -19.68 7.36
CA SER A 225 -14.36 -19.78 6.88
C SER A 225 -14.22 -20.90 5.87
N TYR A 226 -13.31 -20.71 4.91
CA TYR A 226 -12.78 -21.86 4.19
C TYR A 226 -11.89 -22.69 5.10
N THR A 227 -11.88 -24.00 4.85
CA THR A 227 -11.18 -24.98 5.68
C THR A 227 -10.21 -25.81 4.83
N CYS A 228 -9.28 -26.50 5.49
CA CYS A 228 -8.51 -27.57 4.89
C CYS A 228 -9.43 -28.63 4.25
N ASP A 229 -8.94 -29.31 3.22
CA ASP A 229 -9.66 -30.28 2.39
C ASP A 229 -10.72 -29.72 1.45
N GLU A 230 -10.96 -28.40 1.43
CA GLU A 230 -11.71 -27.79 0.33
C GLU A 230 -10.91 -27.82 -0.98
N VAL A 231 -11.63 -28.06 -2.08
CA VAL A 231 -11.07 -27.98 -3.45
C VAL A 231 -11.73 -26.84 -4.19
N ILE A 232 -11.03 -25.71 -4.30
CA ILE A 232 -11.56 -24.48 -4.91
C ILE A 232 -11.07 -24.36 -6.36
N LYS A 233 -11.98 -24.04 -7.29
CA LYS A 233 -11.63 -23.77 -8.67
C LYS A 233 -11.14 -22.33 -8.82
N ALA A 234 -9.91 -22.15 -9.27
CA ALA A 234 -9.31 -20.85 -9.55
C ALA A 234 -9.86 -20.23 -10.84
N ARG A 235 -9.64 -18.91 -11.03
CA ARG A 235 -9.99 -18.20 -12.27
C ARG A 235 -9.36 -18.83 -13.52
N SER A 236 -8.17 -19.40 -13.39
CA SER A 236 -7.48 -20.12 -14.47
C SER A 236 -8.14 -21.45 -14.87
N GLY A 237 -9.18 -21.88 -14.16
CA GLY A 237 -9.84 -23.17 -14.34
C GLY A 237 -9.20 -24.33 -13.58
N LYS A 238 -7.98 -24.15 -13.05
CA LYS A 238 -7.29 -25.13 -12.19
C LYS A 238 -8.04 -25.30 -10.86
N ARG A 239 -7.98 -26.48 -10.27
CA ARG A 239 -8.55 -26.78 -8.95
C ARG A 239 -7.41 -26.85 -7.93
N ILE A 240 -7.59 -26.21 -6.79
CA ILE A 240 -6.59 -26.12 -5.72
C ILE A 240 -7.17 -26.82 -4.50
N HIS A 241 -6.48 -27.85 -4.01
CA HIS A 241 -6.77 -28.50 -2.74
C HIS A 241 -6.09 -27.68 -1.63
N ILE A 242 -6.90 -27.16 -0.71
CA ILE A 242 -6.43 -26.34 0.40
C ILE A 242 -5.93 -27.26 1.50
N TYR A 243 -4.63 -27.22 1.76
CA TYR A 243 -4.01 -27.95 2.87
C TYR A 243 -3.82 -27.10 4.12
N ASN A 244 -3.70 -25.78 3.96
CA ASN A 244 -3.45 -24.84 5.03
C ASN A 244 -4.07 -23.48 4.67
N THR A 245 -4.97 -22.96 5.49
CA THR A 245 -5.63 -21.66 5.29
C THR A 245 -4.77 -20.46 5.70
N ASP A 246 -3.59 -20.70 6.30
CA ASP A 246 -2.52 -19.72 6.55
C ASP A 246 -1.60 -19.54 5.32
N ALA A 247 -1.91 -20.23 4.22
CA ALA A 247 -1.30 -20.07 2.91
C ALA A 247 -2.29 -19.41 1.93
N GLU A 248 -2.92 -18.31 2.37
CA GLU A 248 -3.99 -17.59 1.69
C GLU A 248 -3.53 -16.58 0.62
N GLY A 249 -2.27 -16.14 0.73
CA GLY A 249 -1.68 -15.05 -0.05
C GLY A 249 -1.44 -15.32 -1.53
#